data_AF-A0A534BLR7-F1
#
_entry.id   AF-A0A534BLR7-F1
#
_cell.length_a   1.000
_cell.length_b   1.000
_cell.length_c   1.000
_cell.angle_alpha   90.00
_cell.angle_beta   90.00
_cell.angle_gamma   90.00
#
_symmetry.space_group_name_H-M   'P 1'
#
loop_
_entity.id
_entity.type
_entity.pdbx_description
1 polymer ?
#
loop_
_entity_poly.entity_id
_entity_poly.type
_entity_poly.pdbx_seq_one_letter_code
_entity_poly.pdbx_strand_id
1 'polypeptide(L)'
;MGRRDEVWQGSEAAPAAHCRLRAQGSAESCPNRHGFGSHHSADESLLPCCAVGVGCDQDQCVTVFTIGHSTRTIAEFGALLSEAEVRVVVDVRSIPRSRTNPQFNIESLPGSLAEFGVGYQHMPDLGGRRHRPRSAPASPNTFWRNESFRSFADYAGTDEFSVGLARLRDLAHRSRCAIMCSEALWWRCHRRIISDYLLSQGLEVLHIMGSRKIEPAVLTPNARRLANGTLVYPA
;
A
#
# COMPACT_ATOMS: atom_id res chain seq x y z
N MET A 1 -18.31 -1.14 29.59
CA MET A 1 -19.08 -1.34 28.34
C MET A 1 -18.14 -2.01 27.33
N GLY A 2 -18.18 -3.34 27.24
CA GLY A 2 -17.14 -4.15 26.59
C GLY A 2 -17.00 -3.89 25.09
N ARG A 3 -15.77 -3.61 24.64
CA ARG A 3 -15.40 -3.65 23.22
C ARG A 3 -15.42 -5.11 22.82
N ARG A 4 -16.33 -5.49 21.92
CA ARG A 4 -16.20 -6.77 21.22
C ARG A 4 -15.07 -6.59 20.23
N ASP A 5 -13.95 -7.24 20.49
CA ASP A 5 -12.89 -7.42 19.51
C ASP A 5 -13.46 -8.32 18.40
N GLU A 6 -13.91 -7.70 17.31
CA GLU A 6 -14.16 -8.43 16.06
C GLU A 6 -12.79 -8.89 15.54
N VAL A 7 -12.46 -10.13 15.92
CA VAL A 7 -11.37 -10.91 15.35
C VAL A 7 -11.66 -11.08 13.86
N TRP A 8 -10.78 -10.58 12.99
CA TRP A 8 -10.84 -10.90 11.57
C TRP A 8 -10.61 -12.41 11.43
N GLN A 9 -11.67 -13.13 11.09
CA GLN A 9 -11.60 -14.55 10.74
C GLN A 9 -11.12 -14.60 9.30
N GLY A 10 -9.88 -15.05 9.12
CA GLY A 10 -9.23 -15.05 7.83
C GLY A 10 -10.06 -15.81 6.80
N SER A 11 -10.37 -15.15 5.69
CA SER A 11 -10.67 -15.87 4.45
C SER A 11 -9.36 -16.49 3.98
N GLU A 12 -9.35 -17.79 3.71
CA GLU A 12 -8.23 -18.49 3.10
C GLU A 12 -7.64 -17.62 1.99
N ALA A 13 -6.35 -17.29 2.15
CA ALA A 13 -5.61 -16.57 1.13
C ALA A 13 -5.67 -17.41 -0.14
N ALA A 14 -6.26 -16.87 -1.20
CA ALA A 14 -6.03 -17.39 -2.53
C ALA A 14 -4.51 -17.41 -2.74
N PRO A 15 -3.92 -18.51 -3.21
CA PRO A 15 -2.48 -18.56 -3.44
C PRO A 15 -2.10 -17.42 -4.37
N ALA A 16 -1.00 -16.73 -4.03
CA ALA A 16 -0.37 -15.75 -4.90
C ALA A 16 -0.41 -16.29 -6.33
N ALA A 17 -1.02 -15.51 -7.24
CA ALA A 17 -1.20 -15.91 -8.61
C ALA A 17 0.18 -16.07 -9.25
N HIS A 18 0.74 -17.27 -9.19
CA HIS A 18 1.77 -17.68 -10.12
C HIS A 18 1.16 -17.50 -11.50
N CYS A 19 1.75 -16.60 -12.30
CA CYS A 19 1.41 -16.43 -13.70
C CYS A 19 1.66 -17.76 -14.42
N ARG A 20 0.64 -18.63 -14.47
CA ARG A 20 0.64 -19.82 -15.32
C ARG A 20 0.29 -19.35 -16.72
N LEU A 21 1.33 -18.97 -17.48
CA LEU A 21 1.22 -18.68 -18.90
C LEU A 21 0.57 -19.88 -19.62
N ARG A 22 -0.66 -19.70 -20.10
CA ARG A 22 -1.22 -20.56 -21.16
C ARG A 22 -0.56 -20.13 -22.45
N ALA A 23 0.40 -20.92 -22.93
CA ALA A 23 0.88 -20.81 -24.30
C ALA A 23 -0.21 -21.29 -25.27
N GLN A 24 -0.94 -20.36 -25.90
CA GLN A 24 -1.72 -20.63 -27.10
C GLN A 24 -1.72 -19.40 -28.02
N GLY A 25 -1.23 -19.57 -29.25
CA GLY A 25 -1.70 -18.77 -30.40
C GLY A 25 -0.67 -17.89 -31.12
N SER A 26 -0.08 -18.48 -32.18
CA SER A 26 0.41 -17.87 -33.43
C SER A 26 1.18 -16.53 -33.38
N ALA A 27 2.49 -16.65 -33.55
CA ALA A 27 3.36 -15.57 -34.00
C ALA A 27 2.99 -15.16 -35.43
N GLU A 28 2.54 -13.93 -35.61
CA GLU A 28 2.63 -13.23 -36.89
C GLU A 28 3.79 -12.23 -36.84
N SER A 29 4.57 -12.27 -37.91
CA SER A 29 5.96 -11.86 -38.03
C SER A 29 6.24 -10.36 -37.88
N CYS A 30 7.28 -10.02 -37.13
CA CYS A 30 7.94 -8.70 -37.19
C CYS A 30 9.13 -8.79 -38.17
N PRO A 31 9.23 -7.95 -39.22
CA PRO A 31 10.32 -8.04 -40.16
C PRO A 31 11.56 -7.29 -39.66
N ASN A 32 12.65 -8.03 -39.77
CA ASN A 32 13.99 -7.61 -40.12
C ASN A 32 15.03 -7.49 -39.00
N ARG A 33 16.17 -8.06 -39.38
CA ARG A 33 17.24 -8.64 -38.60
C ARG A 33 18.52 -8.13 -39.23
N HIS A 34 19.31 -7.36 -38.50
CA HIS A 34 20.76 -7.28 -38.66
C HIS A 34 21.30 -7.25 -37.22
N GLY A 35 21.96 -8.26 -36.66
CA GLY A 35 22.81 -9.26 -37.26
C GLY A 35 24.23 -8.98 -36.79
N PHE A 36 24.61 -9.48 -35.60
CA PHE A 36 25.99 -9.82 -35.25
C PHE A 36 25.96 -10.90 -34.14
N GLY A 37 26.53 -12.06 -34.45
CA GLY A 37 26.85 -13.10 -33.47
C GLY A 37 28.05 -12.70 -32.61
N SER A 38 28.51 -13.46 -31.63
CA SER A 38 28.10 -14.74 -31.08
C SER A 38 28.98 -15.00 -29.86
N HIS A 39 28.48 -15.81 -28.92
CA HIS A 39 29.22 -16.49 -27.85
C HIS A 39 29.68 -15.66 -26.65
N HIS A 40 28.81 -15.54 -25.66
CA HIS A 40 29.15 -15.85 -24.26
C HIS A 40 28.01 -16.65 -23.66
N SER A 41 28.33 -17.82 -23.11
CA SER A 41 27.43 -18.68 -22.34
C SER A 41 27.07 -17.96 -21.04
N ALA A 42 25.86 -17.44 -20.95
CA ALA A 42 25.28 -16.99 -19.70
C ALA A 42 24.18 -17.97 -19.30
N ASP A 43 24.40 -18.54 -18.12
CA ASP A 43 23.50 -19.33 -17.28
C ASP A 43 22.04 -18.86 -17.37
N GLU A 44 21.15 -19.76 -17.79
CA GLU A 44 19.74 -19.50 -18.06
C GLU A 44 18.89 -19.58 -16.77
N SER A 45 19.36 -19.00 -15.68
CA SER A 45 18.57 -18.87 -14.47
C SER A 45 18.76 -17.47 -13.88
N LEU A 46 17.65 -16.75 -13.67
CA LEU A 46 17.56 -15.41 -13.07
C LEU A 46 17.68 -14.19 -14.00
N LEU A 47 17.04 -14.23 -15.17
CA LEU A 47 16.66 -12.97 -15.84
C LEU A 47 15.33 -12.45 -15.25
N PRO A 48 15.26 -11.20 -14.77
CA PRO A 48 13.98 -10.57 -14.42
C PRO A 48 13.09 -10.51 -15.67
N CYS A 49 11.77 -10.54 -15.48
CA CYS A 49 10.73 -10.51 -16.54
C CYS A 49 10.91 -9.44 -17.64
N CYS A 50 11.81 -8.48 -17.46
CA CYS A 50 12.08 -7.39 -18.39
C CYS A 50 12.80 -7.81 -19.69
N ALA A 51 13.30 -9.05 -19.82
CA ALA A 51 14.10 -9.46 -20.98
C ALA A 51 13.29 -10.05 -22.16
N VAL A 52 11.98 -10.24 -22.02
CA VAL A 52 11.11 -10.72 -23.12
C VAL A 52 10.04 -9.67 -23.33
N GLY A 53 9.98 -9.08 -24.53
CA GLY A 53 9.06 -7.99 -24.90
C GLY A 53 7.57 -8.38 -24.88
N VAL A 54 7.06 -8.70 -23.71
CA VAL A 54 5.64 -8.93 -23.40
C VAL A 54 5.32 -7.94 -22.29
N GLY A 55 4.41 -7.00 -22.55
CA GLY A 55 4.14 -5.87 -21.66
C GLY A 55 3.88 -6.30 -20.21
N CYS A 56 4.90 -6.18 -19.36
CA CYS A 56 4.73 -6.21 -17.92
C CYS A 56 4.17 -4.85 -17.52
N ASP A 57 2.93 -4.87 -17.07
CA ASP A 57 2.31 -3.77 -16.35
C ASP A 57 3.22 -3.43 -15.16
N GLN A 58 3.95 -2.32 -15.28
CA GLN A 58 5.07 -1.96 -14.38
C GLN A 58 4.64 -1.83 -12.92
N ASP A 59 3.33 -1.67 -12.69
CA ASP A 59 2.72 -1.56 -11.37
C ASP A 59 2.60 -2.93 -10.65
N GLN A 60 2.57 -4.06 -11.38
CA GLN A 60 2.42 -5.41 -10.81
C GLN A 60 3.66 -5.94 -10.08
N CYS A 61 4.80 -5.23 -10.14
CA CYS A 61 6.02 -5.59 -9.43
C CYS A 61 6.34 -4.67 -8.24
N VAL A 62 5.49 -3.68 -7.94
CA VAL A 62 5.76 -2.71 -6.87
C VAL A 62 5.03 -3.08 -5.60
N THR A 63 5.80 -3.24 -4.52
CA THR A 63 5.28 -3.55 -3.18
C THR A 63 5.31 -2.31 -2.27
N VAL A 64 4.18 -2.01 -1.63
CA VAL A 64 4.06 -0.98 -0.59
C VAL A 64 3.82 -1.64 0.76
N PHE A 65 4.63 -1.29 1.75
CA PHE A 65 4.41 -1.77 3.11
C PHE A 65 3.43 -0.88 3.86
N THR A 66 2.80 -1.42 4.90
CA THR A 66 2.05 -0.61 5.87
C THR A 66 2.52 -0.96 7.27
N ILE A 67 2.61 0.04 8.16
CA ILE A 67 2.99 -0.18 9.56
C ILE A 67 2.22 0.75 10.51
N GLY A 68 1.88 0.23 11.68
CA GLY A 68 1.26 0.99 12.75
C GLY A 68 2.25 1.23 13.88
N HIS A 69 2.50 2.49 14.25
CA HIS A 69 3.47 2.77 15.30
C HIS A 69 2.97 2.35 16.69
N SER A 70 1.65 2.40 16.94
CA SER A 70 1.05 2.03 18.22
C SER A 70 1.76 2.73 19.39
N THR A 71 2.09 1.98 20.45
CA THR A 71 2.90 2.38 21.59
C THR A 71 4.31 1.79 21.55
N ARG A 72 4.83 1.41 20.36
CA ARG A 72 6.17 0.82 20.22
C ARG A 72 7.25 1.83 20.62
N THR A 73 8.40 1.31 21.04
CA THR A 73 9.61 2.12 21.11
C THR A 73 10.14 2.40 19.70
N ILE A 74 10.99 3.43 19.57
CA ILE A 74 11.69 3.71 18.28
C ILE A 74 12.56 2.53 17.87
N ALA A 75 13.25 1.87 18.81
CA ALA A 75 14.09 0.73 18.51
C ALA A 75 13.29 -0.46 17.94
N GLU A 76 12.16 -0.81 18.56
CA GLU A 76 11.27 -1.84 18.03
C GLU A 76 10.72 -1.46 16.65
N PHE A 77 10.30 -0.20 16.47
CA PHE A 77 9.78 0.28 15.21
C PHE A 77 10.83 0.24 14.09
N GLY A 78 12.04 0.72 14.36
CA GLY A 78 13.17 0.68 13.44
C GLY A 78 13.56 -0.75 13.08
N ALA A 79 13.60 -1.67 14.04
CA ALA A 79 13.88 -3.08 13.77
C ALA A 79 12.87 -3.72 12.81
N LEU A 80 11.58 -3.41 12.97
CA LEU A 80 10.54 -3.90 12.04
C LEU A 80 10.69 -3.33 10.63
N LEU A 81 11.09 -2.06 10.50
CA LEU A 81 11.35 -1.43 9.21
C LEU A 81 12.58 -2.05 8.54
N SER A 82 13.65 -2.30 9.29
CA SER A 82 14.87 -2.94 8.79
C SER A 82 14.62 -4.39 8.36
N GLU A 83 13.84 -5.16 9.13
CA GLU A 83 13.45 -6.53 8.76
C GLU A 83 12.69 -6.57 7.44
N ALA A 84 11.84 -5.56 7.20
CA ALA A 84 11.11 -5.38 5.95
C ALA A 84 11.91 -4.63 4.87
N GLU A 85 13.18 -4.27 5.11
CA GLU A 85 14.04 -3.48 4.22
C GLU A 85 13.45 -2.14 3.76
N VAL A 86 12.58 -1.55 4.57
CA VAL A 86 11.94 -0.27 4.28
C VAL A 86 12.99 0.84 4.32
N ARG A 87 13.03 1.66 3.27
CA ARG A 87 13.95 2.79 3.13
C ARG A 87 13.30 4.13 3.40
N VAL A 88 11.98 4.23 3.26
CA VAL A 88 11.23 5.47 3.54
C VAL A 88 9.93 5.16 4.27
N VAL A 89 9.69 5.84 5.38
CA VAL A 89 8.38 5.87 6.03
C VAL A 89 7.58 7.04 5.48
N VAL A 90 6.38 6.73 4.97
CA VAL A 90 5.38 7.70 4.55
C VAL A 90 4.36 7.86 5.66
N ASP A 91 4.45 8.94 6.40
CA ASP A 91 3.50 9.27 7.45
C ASP A 91 2.21 9.83 6.85
N VAL A 92 1.13 9.05 6.96
CA VAL A 92 -0.20 9.42 6.45
C VAL A 92 -1.10 9.95 7.58
N ARG A 93 -0.56 10.33 8.74
CA ARG A 93 -1.37 10.92 9.81
C ARG A 93 -1.72 12.37 9.48
N SER A 94 -3.00 12.75 9.56
CA SER A 94 -3.41 14.16 9.40
C SER A 94 -2.76 15.08 10.43
N ILE A 95 -2.52 14.58 11.64
CA ILE A 95 -1.86 15.29 12.74
C ILE A 95 -0.78 14.38 13.30
N PRO A 96 0.48 14.50 12.84
CA PRO A 96 1.59 13.65 13.27
C PRO A 96 2.19 14.13 14.61
N ARG A 97 1.34 14.38 15.61
CA ARG A 97 1.73 14.80 16.96
C ARG A 97 0.89 14.11 18.02
N SER A 98 1.53 13.67 19.08
CA SER A 98 0.93 13.01 20.24
C SER A 98 1.69 13.37 21.51
N ARG A 99 0.95 13.59 22.60
CA ARG A 99 1.52 13.72 23.95
C ARG A 99 1.90 12.37 24.55
N THR A 100 1.16 11.32 24.19
CA THR A 100 1.37 9.96 24.72
C THR A 100 2.52 9.24 24.03
N ASN A 101 2.72 9.51 22.74
CA ASN A 101 3.79 8.92 21.94
C ASN A 101 4.66 10.01 21.28
N PRO A 102 5.35 10.84 22.08
CA PRO A 102 6.11 11.99 21.57
C PRO A 102 7.31 11.59 20.70
N GLN A 103 7.79 10.35 20.81
CA GLN A 103 8.84 9.80 19.97
C GLN A 103 8.42 9.67 18.49
N PHE A 104 7.11 9.58 18.22
CA PHE A 104 6.57 9.57 16.85
C PHE A 104 6.05 10.94 16.41
N ASN A 105 6.46 12.03 17.05
CA ASN A 105 6.08 13.36 16.58
C ASN A 105 6.91 13.73 15.35
N ILE A 106 6.34 14.52 14.44
CA ILE A 106 7.02 14.95 13.21
C ILE A 106 8.34 15.68 13.48
N GLU A 107 8.48 16.31 14.64
CA GLU A 107 9.70 17.02 15.05
C GLU A 107 10.84 16.08 15.49
N SER A 108 10.54 14.85 15.94
CA SER A 108 11.51 13.89 16.49
C SER A 108 11.74 12.69 15.57
N LEU A 109 10.67 12.17 14.99
CA LEU A 109 10.66 10.92 14.23
C LEU A 109 11.66 10.90 13.06
N PRO A 110 11.85 11.96 12.25
CA PRO A 110 12.82 11.94 11.15
C PRO A 110 14.25 11.69 11.63
N GLY A 111 14.67 12.33 12.73
CA GLY A 111 16.01 12.13 13.30
C GLY A 111 16.18 10.70 13.83
N SER A 112 15.17 10.21 14.56
CA SER A 112 15.16 8.84 15.06
C SER A 112 15.20 7.78 13.95
N LEU A 113 14.52 8.00 12.82
CA LEU A 113 14.54 7.06 11.69
C LEU A 113 15.87 7.08 10.92
N ALA A 114 16.55 8.23 10.88
CA ALA A 114 17.85 8.35 10.21
C ALA A 114 18.92 7.44 10.84
N GLU A 115 18.84 7.17 12.16
CA GLU A 115 19.71 6.22 12.86
C GLU A 115 19.58 4.78 12.34
N PHE A 116 18.44 4.44 11.71
CA PHE A 116 18.19 3.15 11.06
C PHE A 116 18.40 3.21 9.54
N GLY A 117 18.88 4.34 9.00
CA GLY A 117 19.02 4.54 7.56
C GLY A 117 17.67 4.66 6.83
N VAL A 118 16.61 5.08 7.54
CA VAL A 118 15.26 5.21 7.00
C VAL A 118 14.90 6.69 6.84
N GLY A 119 14.49 7.08 5.64
CA GLY A 119 13.95 8.40 5.34
C GLY A 119 12.52 8.58 5.86
N TYR A 120 12.09 9.85 5.97
CA TYR A 120 10.74 10.22 6.41
C TYR A 120 10.09 11.17 5.42
N GLN A 121 8.83 10.93 5.09
CA GLN A 121 8.01 11.85 4.30
C GLN A 121 6.60 11.93 4.87
N HIS A 122 6.07 13.14 5.06
CA HIS A 122 4.69 13.35 5.50
C HIS A 122 3.77 13.58 4.29
N MET A 123 2.64 12.85 4.24
CA MET A 123 1.63 12.96 3.18
C MET A 123 0.23 13.15 3.80
N PRO A 124 -0.12 14.38 4.23
CA PRO A 124 -1.40 14.66 4.90
C PRO A 124 -2.63 14.51 4.00
N ASP A 125 -2.43 14.50 2.68
CA ASP A 125 -3.49 14.24 1.69
C ASP A 125 -4.03 12.81 1.81
N LEU A 126 -3.21 11.86 2.26
CA LEU A 126 -3.65 10.50 2.59
C LEU A 126 -4.16 10.39 4.06
N GLY A 127 -4.40 11.53 4.70
CA GLY A 127 -4.76 11.67 6.09
C GLY A 127 -6.15 11.16 6.48
N GLY A 128 -6.20 10.21 7.43
CA GLY A 128 -7.45 9.60 7.89
C GLY A 128 -8.47 10.51 8.61
N ARG A 129 -8.08 11.68 9.12
CA ARG A 129 -9.03 12.58 9.81
C ARG A 129 -9.77 13.41 8.77
N ARG A 130 -10.95 12.92 8.38
CA ARG A 130 -11.87 13.57 7.43
C ARG A 130 -13.24 13.72 8.05
N HIS A 131 -13.87 14.87 7.82
CA HIS A 131 -15.22 15.16 8.26
C HIS A 131 -16.08 15.37 7.03
N ARG A 132 -17.23 14.70 7.00
CA ARG A 132 -18.21 14.85 5.94
C ARG A 132 -19.20 15.96 6.32
N PRO A 133 -19.39 16.99 5.47
CA PRO A 133 -20.39 18.02 5.73
C PRO A 133 -21.79 17.42 5.89
N ARG A 134 -22.59 17.94 6.83
CA ARG A 134 -23.97 17.47 7.04
C ARG A 134 -24.86 17.65 5.82
N SER A 135 -24.55 18.63 4.97
CA SER A 135 -25.26 18.93 3.72
C SER A 135 -24.86 18.05 2.54
N ALA A 136 -23.85 17.18 2.68
CA ALA A 136 -23.39 16.36 1.57
C ALA A 136 -24.46 15.32 1.14
N PRO A 137 -24.55 14.95 -0.14
CA PRO A 137 -25.45 13.88 -0.63
C PRO A 137 -25.10 12.53 -0.02
N ALA A 138 -26.08 11.65 0.20
CA ALA A 138 -25.88 10.35 0.86
C ALA A 138 -24.65 9.59 0.34
N SER A 139 -23.83 9.08 1.27
CA SER A 139 -22.60 8.37 0.93
C SER A 139 -22.90 7.03 0.24
N PRO A 140 -22.27 6.73 -0.91
CA PRO A 140 -22.38 5.41 -1.55
C PRO A 140 -21.60 4.33 -0.80
N ASN A 141 -20.75 4.70 0.16
CA ASN A 141 -19.85 3.83 0.91
C ASN A 141 -20.55 3.20 2.12
N THR A 142 -21.68 2.55 1.88
CA THR A 142 -22.61 2.05 2.90
C THR A 142 -22.13 0.83 3.67
N PHE A 143 -21.17 0.06 3.14
CA PHE A 143 -20.45 -1.00 3.85
C PHE A 143 -19.85 -0.52 5.18
N TRP A 144 -19.29 0.69 5.19
CA TRP A 144 -18.65 1.27 6.37
C TRP A 144 -19.68 1.77 7.37
N ARG A 145 -20.01 0.96 8.38
CA ARG A 145 -20.91 1.34 9.48
C ARG A 145 -20.33 2.46 10.36
N ASN A 146 -19.01 2.49 10.51
CA ASN A 146 -18.32 3.55 11.24
C ASN A 146 -18.23 4.84 10.40
N GLU A 147 -18.67 5.96 10.98
CA GLU A 147 -18.72 7.26 10.31
C GLU A 147 -17.35 7.76 9.86
N SER A 148 -16.28 7.52 10.62
CA SER A 148 -14.93 7.95 10.26
C SER A 148 -14.41 7.21 9.03
N PHE A 149 -14.64 5.89 8.95
CA PHE A 149 -14.30 5.11 7.75
C PHE A 149 -15.11 5.54 6.54
N ARG A 150 -16.42 5.76 6.71
CA ARG A 150 -17.30 6.24 5.64
C ARG A 150 -16.87 7.62 5.13
N SER A 151 -16.58 8.54 6.05
CA SER A 151 -16.10 9.89 5.70
C SER A 151 -14.76 9.85 4.98
N PHE A 152 -13.85 8.94 5.38
CA PHE A 152 -12.59 8.77 4.67
C PHE A 152 -12.78 8.11 3.29
N ALA A 153 -13.68 7.14 3.15
CA ALA A 153 -14.00 6.52 1.86
C ALA A 153 -14.62 7.53 0.88
N ASP A 154 -15.50 8.42 1.36
CA ASP A 154 -16.03 9.53 0.56
C ASP A 154 -14.91 10.49 0.12
N TYR A 155 -14.03 10.85 1.04
CA TYR A 155 -12.85 11.68 0.73
C TYR A 155 -11.88 10.99 -0.25
N ALA A 156 -11.71 9.67 -0.17
CA ALA A 156 -10.81 8.95 -1.06
C ALA A 156 -11.26 9.01 -2.54
N GLY A 157 -12.51 9.40 -2.80
CA GLY A 157 -13.02 9.66 -4.14
C GLY A 157 -12.71 11.05 -4.70
N THR A 158 -11.95 11.91 -4.01
CA THR A 158 -11.62 13.28 -4.48
C THR A 158 -10.28 13.37 -5.20
N ASP A 159 -10.08 14.45 -5.94
CA ASP A 159 -8.85 14.72 -6.68
C ASP A 159 -7.64 14.90 -5.75
N GLU A 160 -7.82 15.50 -4.57
CA GLU A 160 -6.74 15.67 -3.59
C GLU A 160 -6.18 14.32 -3.12
N PHE A 161 -7.07 13.34 -2.87
CA PHE A 161 -6.64 12.00 -2.52
C PHE A 161 -5.91 11.34 -3.70
N SER A 162 -6.44 11.46 -4.92
CA SER A 162 -5.80 10.94 -6.14
C SER A 162 -4.37 11.48 -6.33
N VAL A 163 -4.16 12.79 -6.15
CA VAL A 163 -2.84 13.42 -6.21
C VAL A 163 -1.90 12.91 -5.10
N GLY A 164 -2.42 12.68 -3.89
CA GLY A 164 -1.67 12.04 -2.81
C GLY A 164 -1.26 10.61 -3.14
N LEU A 165 -2.18 9.82 -3.69
CA LEU A 165 -1.97 8.43 -4.04
C LEU A 165 -0.96 8.28 -5.18
N ALA A 166 -1.04 9.14 -6.20
CA ALA A 166 -0.07 9.17 -7.30
C ALA A 166 1.35 9.44 -6.78
N ARG A 167 1.53 10.42 -5.88
CA ARG A 167 2.84 10.69 -5.26
C ARG A 167 3.36 9.52 -4.43
N LEU A 168 2.48 8.82 -3.72
CA LEU A 168 2.86 7.60 -2.99
C LEU A 168 3.32 6.50 -3.95
N ARG A 169 2.58 6.27 -5.04
CA ARG A 169 2.94 5.28 -6.07
C ARG A 169 4.30 5.61 -6.68
N ASP A 170 4.50 6.85 -7.12
CA ASP A 170 5.76 7.30 -7.70
C ASP A 170 6.93 7.10 -6.73
N LEU A 171 6.72 7.33 -5.43
CA LEU A 171 7.72 7.04 -4.40
C LEU A 171 8.00 5.54 -4.30
N ALA A 172 6.96 4.70 -4.30
CA ALA A 172 7.09 3.25 -4.21
C ALA A 172 7.89 2.65 -5.38
N HIS A 173 7.77 3.20 -6.59
CA HIS A 173 8.62 2.80 -7.73
C HIS A 173 10.10 3.12 -7.54
N ARG A 174 10.43 4.18 -6.80
CA ARG A 174 11.82 4.62 -6.59
C ARG A 174 12.46 4.02 -5.35
N SER A 175 11.64 3.66 -4.35
CA SER A 175 12.12 3.26 -3.04
C SER A 175 11.10 2.39 -2.33
N ARG A 176 11.59 1.34 -1.69
CA ARG A 176 10.79 0.50 -0.80
C ARG A 176 10.28 1.32 0.38
N CYS A 177 8.98 1.55 0.43
CA CYS A 177 8.37 2.45 1.42
C CYS A 177 7.30 1.77 2.25
N ALA A 178 7.06 2.30 3.46
CA ALA A 178 5.95 1.90 4.32
C ALA A 178 5.03 3.07 4.63
N ILE A 179 3.72 2.94 4.37
CA ILE A 179 2.73 3.90 4.90
C ILE A 179 2.51 3.67 6.39
N MET A 180 2.62 4.74 7.17
CA MET A 180 2.55 4.71 8.63
C MET A 180 1.35 5.47 9.18
N CYS A 181 0.66 4.86 10.15
CA CYS A 181 -0.36 5.50 10.99
C CYS A 181 -0.13 5.15 12.47
N SER A 182 -0.97 5.66 13.38
CA SER A 182 -0.90 5.40 14.82
C SER A 182 -1.48 4.07 15.27
N GLU A 183 -2.57 3.61 14.64
CA GLU A 183 -3.22 2.34 15.00
C GLU A 183 -2.34 1.15 14.60
N ALA A 184 -2.21 0.14 15.47
CA ALA A 184 -1.46 -1.08 15.19
C ALA A 184 -2.13 -1.90 14.08
N LEU A 185 -3.44 -2.12 14.22
CA LEU A 185 -4.22 -3.00 13.36
C LEU A 185 -4.65 -2.27 12.08
N TRP A 186 -4.13 -2.69 10.92
CA TRP A 186 -4.40 -2.01 9.65
C TRP A 186 -5.91 -1.92 9.35
N TRP A 187 -6.70 -2.92 9.76
CA TRP A 187 -8.15 -2.97 9.55
C TRP A 187 -8.97 -2.03 10.43
N ARG A 188 -8.36 -1.42 11.45
CA ARG A 188 -9.00 -0.45 12.35
C ARG A 188 -8.65 1.01 12.02
N CYS A 189 -7.94 1.25 10.92
CA CYS A 189 -7.61 2.60 10.48
C CYS A 189 -7.72 2.79 8.98
N HIS A 190 -7.54 4.04 8.55
CA HIS A 190 -7.63 4.48 7.17
C HIS A 190 -6.59 3.85 6.22
N ARG A 191 -5.50 3.24 6.76
CA ARG A 191 -4.54 2.48 5.95
C ARG A 191 -5.22 1.36 5.16
N ARG A 192 -6.32 0.80 5.67
CA ARG A 192 -7.14 -0.20 4.95
C ARG A 192 -7.65 0.34 3.61
N ILE A 193 -8.23 1.53 3.60
CA ILE A 193 -8.78 2.13 2.37
C ILE A 193 -7.65 2.53 1.42
N ILE A 194 -6.53 3.09 1.92
CA ILE A 194 -5.35 3.36 1.08
C ILE A 194 -4.84 2.07 0.41
N SER A 195 -4.80 0.97 1.17
CA SER A 195 -4.37 -0.34 0.66
C SER A 195 -5.31 -0.83 -0.44
N ASP A 196 -6.63 -0.68 -0.29
CA ASP A 196 -7.59 -1.05 -1.33
C ASP A 196 -7.32 -0.30 -2.64
N TYR A 197 -7.02 1.01 -2.56
CA TYR A 197 -6.70 1.83 -3.72
C TYR A 197 -5.42 1.36 -4.42
N LEU A 198 -4.35 1.08 -3.67
CA LEU A 198 -3.10 0.55 -4.21
C LEU A 198 -3.30 -0.82 -4.88
N LEU A 199 -4.02 -1.73 -4.21
CA LEU A 199 -4.38 -3.05 -4.77
C LEU A 199 -5.21 -2.92 -6.05
N SER A 200 -6.16 -1.98 -6.09
CA SER A 200 -6.99 -1.73 -7.28
C SER A 200 -6.23 -1.14 -8.47
N GLN A 201 -5.00 -0.69 -8.24
CA GLN A 201 -4.06 -0.20 -9.25
C GLN A 201 -2.97 -1.22 -9.57
N GLY A 202 -3.06 -2.45 -9.05
CA GLY A 202 -2.14 -3.54 -9.38
C GLY A 202 -0.90 -3.64 -8.49
N LEU A 203 -0.72 -2.74 -7.51
CA LEU A 203 0.41 -2.81 -6.59
C LEU A 203 0.18 -3.89 -5.53
N GLU A 204 1.26 -4.54 -5.09
CA GLU A 204 1.24 -5.41 -3.93
C GLU A 204 1.28 -4.56 -2.65
N VAL A 205 0.48 -4.93 -1.65
CA VAL A 205 0.51 -4.27 -0.33
C VAL A 205 0.75 -5.31 0.75
N LEU A 206 1.73 -5.06 1.62
CA LEU A 206 2.11 -5.95 2.72
C LEU A 206 2.01 -5.23 4.08
N HIS A 207 1.32 -5.82 5.04
CA HIS A 207 1.13 -5.28 6.38
C HIS A 207 2.19 -5.81 7.35
N ILE A 208 3.05 -4.92 7.86
CA ILE A 208 4.00 -5.25 8.93
C ILE A 208 3.24 -5.25 10.27
N MET A 209 3.01 -6.44 10.81
CA MET A 209 2.24 -6.63 12.05
C MET A 209 3.14 -6.82 13.27
N GLY A 210 4.34 -7.34 13.07
CA GLY A 210 5.35 -7.58 14.10
C GLY A 210 6.56 -8.30 13.50
N SER A 211 7.52 -8.68 14.34
CA SER A 211 8.72 -9.39 13.86
C SER A 211 8.31 -10.74 13.27
N ARG A 212 8.83 -11.03 12.09
CA ARG A 212 8.53 -12.21 11.26
C ARG A 212 7.04 -12.36 10.95
N LYS A 213 6.27 -11.26 11.03
CA LYS A 213 4.84 -11.25 10.80
C LYS A 213 4.48 -10.13 9.81
N ILE A 214 4.54 -10.48 8.53
CA ILE A 214 4.12 -9.66 7.41
C ILE A 214 2.97 -10.39 6.71
N GLU A 215 1.84 -9.71 6.55
CA GLU A 215 0.60 -10.29 5.99
C GLU A 215 0.24 -9.56 4.69
N PRO A 216 -0.12 -10.27 3.60
CA PRO A 216 -0.58 -9.61 2.39
C PRO A 216 -1.93 -8.93 2.61
N ALA A 217 -2.08 -7.75 2.04
CA ALA A 217 -3.35 -7.05 2.01
C ALA A 217 -4.31 -7.75 1.04
N VAL A 218 -5.59 -7.72 1.38
CA VAL A 218 -6.68 -8.18 0.50
C VAL A 218 -7.66 -7.04 0.35
N LEU A 219 -8.20 -6.90 -0.86
CA LEU A 219 -9.21 -5.90 -1.15
C LEU A 219 -10.39 -6.07 -0.18
N THR A 220 -10.79 -4.97 0.45
CA THR A 220 -11.93 -4.95 1.38
C THR A 220 -13.18 -5.53 0.69
N PRO A 221 -13.97 -6.35 1.39
CA PRO A 221 -15.24 -6.86 0.85
C PRO A 221 -16.11 -5.73 0.32
N ASN A 222 -16.78 -5.98 -0.81
CA ASN A 222 -17.61 -5.03 -1.53
C ASN A 222 -16.89 -3.81 -2.12
N ALA A 223 -15.55 -3.69 -2.03
CA ALA A 223 -14.85 -2.66 -2.78
C ALA A 223 -15.08 -2.86 -4.28
N ARG A 224 -15.59 -1.84 -4.97
CA ARG A 224 -15.84 -1.84 -6.40
C ARG A 224 -15.14 -0.66 -7.04
N ARG A 225 -14.32 -0.94 -8.05
CA ARG A 225 -13.65 0.09 -8.85
C ARG A 225 -14.62 0.64 -9.89
N LEU A 226 -14.77 1.96 -9.93
CA LEU A 226 -15.55 2.68 -10.92
C LEU A 226 -14.72 2.98 -12.17
N ALA A 227 -15.39 3.41 -13.26
CA ALA A 227 -14.74 3.72 -14.53
C ALA A 227 -13.71 4.86 -14.43
N ASN A 228 -13.93 5.82 -13.53
CA ASN A 228 -13.00 6.91 -13.24
C ASN A 228 -11.84 6.49 -12.31
N GLY A 229 -11.74 5.21 -11.93
CA GLY A 229 -10.67 4.66 -11.10
C GLY A 229 -10.86 4.83 -9.59
N THR A 230 -11.92 5.50 -9.13
CA THR A 230 -12.22 5.57 -7.69
C THR A 230 -12.88 4.29 -7.19
N LEU A 231 -12.85 4.08 -5.87
CA LEU A 231 -13.50 2.95 -5.21
C LEU A 231 -14.78 3.38 -4.50
N VAL A 232 -15.80 2.53 -4.58
CA VAL A 232 -17.00 2.59 -3.74
C VAL A 232 -17.18 1.30 -2.96
N TYR A 233 -17.81 1.41 -1.79
CA TYR A 233 -18.03 0.30 -0.86
C TYR A 233 -19.54 0.14 -0.53
N PRO A 234 -20.37 -0.35 -1.46
CA PRO A 234 -21.78 -0.62 -1.19
C PRO A 234 -21.98 -1.71 -0.13
N ALA A 235 -23.14 -1.67 0.53
CA ALA A 235 -23.60 -2.69 1.48
C ALA A 235 -23.69 -4.09 0.85
#